data_AF-A0A2G9CFI0-F1
#
_entry.id   AF-A0A2G9CFI0-F1
#
_cell.length_a   1.000
_cell.length_b   1.000
_cell.length_c   1.000
_cell.angle_alpha   90.00
_cell.angle_beta   90.00
_cell.angle_gamma   90.00
#
_symmetry.space_group_name_H-M   'P 1'
#
loop_
_entity.id
_entity.type
_entity.pdbx_description
1 polymer ?
#
loop_
_entity_poly.entity_id
_entity_poly.type
_entity_poly.pdbx_seq_one_letter_code
_entity_poly.pdbx_strand_id
1 'polypeptide(L)'
;ADRRGPGVVTRLGALLVVLSFAAMSVTAWLDRGAAIAVLVVLAIVFDFGVQAALVAHQTIVYSLDPAARSRLNALLFTGMFIGMATGAALGSLLLAHWGWLGVTGLATVASAAALVVRLTADE
;
A
#
# COMPACT_ATOMS: atom_id res chain seq x y z
N ALA A 1 -10.86 -12.35 -3.98
CA ALA A 1 -11.90 -11.48 -4.57
C ALA A 1 -13.20 -12.26 -4.79
N ASP A 2 -13.10 -13.48 -5.30
CA ASP A 2 -14.24 -14.25 -5.86
C ASP A 2 -15.33 -14.69 -4.87
N ARG A 3 -15.07 -14.74 -3.56
CA ARG A 3 -16.06 -15.19 -2.55
C ARG A 3 -16.55 -14.12 -1.57
N ARG A 4 -15.83 -13.00 -1.42
CA ARG A 4 -16.10 -11.98 -0.37
C ARG A 4 -16.27 -10.56 -0.92
N GLY A 5 -16.29 -10.41 -2.24
CA GLY A 5 -16.38 -9.13 -2.92
C GLY A 5 -15.04 -8.37 -2.95
N PRO A 6 -14.78 -7.56 -3.98
CA PRO A 6 -13.52 -6.83 -4.13
C PRO A 6 -13.34 -5.75 -3.05
N GLY A 7 -14.41 -5.17 -2.51
CA GLY A 7 -14.32 -4.15 -1.45
C GLY A 7 -13.69 -4.64 -0.16
N VAL A 8 -14.09 -5.80 0.35
CA VAL A 8 -13.51 -6.39 1.57
C VAL A 8 -12.02 -6.70 1.36
N VAL A 9 -11.63 -7.17 0.18
CA VAL A 9 -10.22 -7.47 -0.14
C VAL A 9 -9.37 -6.20 -0.13
N THR A 10 -9.86 -5.10 -0.70
CA THR A 10 -9.11 -3.82 -0.67
C THR A 10 -8.92 -3.28 0.75
N ARG A 11 -9.94 -3.38 1.61
CA ARG A 11 -9.85 -2.95 3.02
C ARG A 11 -8.86 -3.80 3.81
N LEU A 12 -8.93 -5.12 3.68
CA LEU A 12 -8.00 -6.03 4.34
C LEU A 12 -6.57 -5.85 3.83
N GLY A 13 -6.39 -5.68 2.52
CA GLY A 13 -5.08 -5.38 1.93
C GLY A 13 -4.51 -4.08 2.47
N ALA A 14 -5.29 -3.01 2.50
CA ALA A 14 -4.86 -1.72 3.06
C ALA A 14 -4.53 -1.81 4.55
N LEU A 15 -5.34 -2.53 5.35
CA LEU A 15 -5.06 -2.75 6.77
C LEU A 15 -3.76 -3.52 6.99
N LEU A 16 -3.50 -4.57 6.21
CA LEU A 16 -2.24 -5.32 6.28
C LEU A 16 -1.05 -4.41 5.99
N VAL A 17 -1.13 -3.55 4.98
CA VAL A 17 -0.07 -2.61 4.65
C VAL A 17 0.19 -1.61 5.79
N VAL A 18 -0.88 -1.06 6.41
CA VAL A 18 -0.75 -0.17 7.58
C VAL A 18 -0.01 -0.87 8.72
N LEU A 19 -0.46 -2.08 9.08
CA LEU A 19 0.13 -2.85 10.17
C LEU A 19 1.58 -3.23 9.87
N SER A 20 1.89 -3.59 8.62
CA SER A 20 3.26 -3.90 8.21
C SER A 20 4.20 -2.71 8.37
N PHE A 21 3.85 -1.53 7.84
CA PHE A 21 4.72 -0.36 7.98
C PHE A 21 4.81 0.17 9.41
N ALA A 22 3.72 0.11 10.17
CA ALA A 22 3.74 0.45 11.59
C ALA A 22 4.64 -0.51 12.39
N ALA A 23 4.63 -1.81 12.08
CA ALA A 23 5.53 -2.77 12.70
C ALA A 23 7.00 -2.59 12.24
N MET A 24 7.23 -2.16 10.99
CA MET A 24 8.57 -1.88 10.48
C MET A 24 9.23 -0.68 11.18
N SER A 25 8.48 0.24 11.79
CA SER A 25 9.11 1.31 12.58
C SER A 25 9.84 0.76 13.81
N VAL A 26 9.40 -0.40 14.34
CA VAL A 26 10.00 -1.07 15.50
C VAL A 26 11.42 -1.56 15.23
N THR A 27 11.77 -1.78 13.96
CA THR A 27 13.10 -2.28 13.58
C THR A 27 14.22 -1.26 13.84
N ALA A 28 13.89 0.02 14.08
CA ALA A 28 14.86 1.04 14.46
C ALA A 28 15.52 0.77 15.83
N TRP A 29 14.88 -0.03 16.69
CA TRP A 29 15.36 -0.34 18.05
C TRP A 29 15.82 -1.79 18.22
N LEU A 30 15.84 -2.58 17.13
CA LEU A 30 16.26 -3.97 17.16
C LEU A 30 17.73 -4.12 16.77
N ASP A 31 18.37 -5.17 17.27
CA ASP A 31 19.66 -5.61 16.77
C ASP A 31 19.60 -5.94 15.28
N ARG A 32 20.71 -5.72 14.56
CA ARG A 32 20.75 -5.82 13.09
C ARG A 32 20.20 -7.14 12.54
N GLY A 33 20.51 -8.28 13.18
CA GLY A 33 20.02 -9.59 12.75
C GLY A 33 18.50 -9.73 12.89
N ALA A 34 17.96 -9.32 14.04
CA ALA A 34 16.52 -9.34 14.29
C ALA A 34 15.77 -8.34 13.40
N ALA A 35 16.33 -7.13 13.19
CA ALA A 35 15.77 -6.12 12.30
C ALA A 35 15.61 -6.66 10.87
N ILE A 36 16.64 -7.30 10.30
CA ILE A 36 16.56 -7.89 8.96
C ILE A 36 15.48 -8.97 8.88
N ALA A 37 15.41 -9.87 9.86
CA ALA A 37 14.39 -10.92 9.88
C ALA A 37 12.97 -10.34 9.91
N VAL A 38 12.74 -9.33 10.76
CA VAL A 38 11.45 -8.62 10.84
C VAL A 38 11.13 -7.90 9.53
N LEU A 39 12.11 -7.20 8.93
CA LEU A 39 11.93 -6.54 7.64
C LEU A 39 11.53 -7.52 6.54
N VAL A 40 12.16 -8.70 6.46
CA VAL A 40 11.82 -9.72 5.45
C VAL A 40 10.37 -10.19 5.62
N VAL A 41 9.97 -10.53 6.85
CA VAL A 41 8.61 -10.99 7.13
C VAL A 41 7.59 -9.91 6.78
N LEU A 42 7.80 -8.68 7.24
CA LEU A 42 6.87 -7.58 6.99
C LEU A 42 6.87 -7.14 5.53
N ALA A 43 7.99 -7.26 4.81
CA ALA A 43 8.09 -7.01 3.38
C ALA A 43 7.16 -7.95 2.60
N ILE A 44 7.20 -9.24 2.92
CA ILE A 44 6.31 -10.24 2.32
C ILE A 44 4.85 -9.91 2.64
N VAL A 45 4.53 -9.62 3.90
CA VAL A 45 3.14 -9.36 4.33
C VAL A 45 2.56 -8.12 3.63
N PHE A 46 3.31 -7.01 3.55
CA PHE A 46 2.78 -5.82 2.89
C PHE A 46 2.66 -6.03 1.37
N ASP A 47 3.60 -6.75 0.74
CA ASP A 47 3.52 -7.05 -0.70
C ASP A 47 2.25 -7.84 -1.04
N PHE A 48 1.93 -8.86 -0.23
CA PHE A 48 0.66 -9.57 -0.34
C PHE A 48 -0.55 -8.63 -0.21
N GLY A 49 -0.51 -7.68 0.74
CA GLY A 49 -1.56 -6.68 0.92
C GLY A 49 -1.74 -5.78 -0.32
N VAL A 50 -0.63 -5.27 -0.88
CA VAL A 50 -0.62 -4.43 -2.08
C VAL A 50 -1.13 -5.20 -3.30
N GLN A 51 -0.63 -6.42 -3.52
CA GLN A 51 -1.01 -7.24 -4.68
C GLN A 51 -2.48 -7.67 -4.60
N ALA A 52 -2.98 -8.02 -3.41
CA ALA A 52 -4.40 -8.32 -3.21
C ALA A 52 -5.29 -7.10 -3.50
N ALA A 53 -4.89 -5.91 -3.02
CA ALA A 53 -5.62 -4.68 -3.27
C ALA A 53 -5.57 -4.28 -4.76
N LEU A 54 -4.43 -4.43 -5.43
CA LEU A 54 -4.27 -4.15 -6.85
C LEU A 54 -5.20 -5.02 -7.71
N VAL A 55 -5.23 -6.33 -7.45
CA VAL A 55 -6.13 -7.25 -8.17
C VAL A 55 -7.60 -6.82 -7.97
N ALA A 56 -7.98 -6.47 -6.74
CA ALA A 56 -9.34 -6.02 -6.46
C ALA A 56 -9.68 -4.67 -7.12
N HIS A 57 -8.73 -3.71 -7.14
CA HIS A 57 -8.89 -2.45 -7.88
C HIS A 57 -9.03 -2.66 -9.38
N GLN A 58 -8.24 -3.56 -9.97
CA GLN A 58 -8.37 -3.93 -11.37
C GLN A 58 -9.75 -4.52 -11.67
N THR A 59 -10.28 -5.41 -10.82
CA THR A 59 -11.63 -5.95 -10.98
C THR A 59 -12.69 -4.85 -10.95
N ILE A 60 -12.63 -3.94 -9.97
CA ILE A 60 -13.59 -2.83 -9.84
C ILE A 60 -13.51 -1.90 -11.06
N VAL A 61 -12.31 -1.42 -11.39
CA VAL A 61 -12.10 -0.44 -12.46
C VAL A 61 -12.48 -1.03 -13.81
N TYR A 62 -12.09 -2.28 -14.12
CA TYR A 62 -12.42 -2.89 -15.41
C TYR A 62 -13.89 -3.30 -15.56
N SER A 63 -14.64 -3.40 -14.47
CA SER A 63 -16.10 -3.62 -14.54
C SER A 63 -16.90 -2.37 -14.90
N LEU A 64 -16.30 -1.17 -14.87
CA LEU A 64 -17.01 0.09 -15.15
C LEU A 64 -17.44 0.21 -16.61
N ASP A 65 -16.52 -0.07 -17.54
CA ASP A 65 -16.78 -0.05 -18.98
C ASP A 65 -15.89 -1.08 -19.69
N PRO A 66 -16.44 -2.25 -20.08
CA PRO A 66 -15.70 -3.28 -20.79
C PRO A 66 -15.10 -2.80 -22.13
N ALA A 67 -15.75 -1.86 -22.82
CA ALA A 67 -15.27 -1.34 -24.09
C ALA A 67 -14.07 -0.38 -23.92
N ALA A 68 -13.99 0.32 -22.79
CA ALA A 68 -12.90 1.25 -22.47
C ALA A 68 -11.77 0.65 -21.62
N ARG A 69 -11.68 -0.69 -21.51
CA ARG A 69 -10.71 -1.39 -20.63
C ARG A 69 -9.26 -0.92 -20.78
N SER A 70 -8.80 -0.68 -22.01
CA SER A 70 -7.44 -0.18 -22.29
C SER A 70 -7.20 1.21 -21.69
N ARG A 71 -8.18 2.12 -21.83
CA ARG A 71 -8.11 3.49 -21.27
C ARG A 71 -8.13 3.46 -19.75
N LEU A 72 -8.98 2.62 -19.17
CA LEU A 72 -9.10 2.44 -17.72
C LEU A 72 -7.80 1.87 -17.11
N ASN A 73 -7.18 0.90 -17.77
CA ASN A 73 -5.86 0.39 -17.39
C ASN A 73 -4.79 1.49 -17.44
N ALA A 74 -4.76 2.28 -18.52
CA ALA A 74 -3.83 3.40 -18.63
C ALA A 74 -4.00 4.38 -17.46
N LEU A 75 -5.23 4.79 -17.14
CA LEU A 75 -5.50 5.69 -16.00
C LEU A 75 -5.05 5.09 -14.65
N LEU A 76 -5.34 3.81 -14.41
CA LEU A 76 -4.94 3.11 -13.19
C LEU A 76 -3.42 3.10 -13.02
N PHE A 77 -2.68 2.69 -14.06
CA PHE A 77 -1.21 2.63 -13.99
C PHE A 77 -0.57 4.03 -13.97
N THR A 78 -1.12 5.01 -14.69
CA THR A 78 -0.65 6.40 -14.61
C THR A 78 -0.79 6.94 -13.18
N GLY A 79 -1.94 6.73 -12.53
CA GLY A 79 -2.12 7.10 -11.13
C GLY A 79 -1.13 6.40 -10.19
N MET A 80 -0.89 5.10 -10.42
CA MET A 80 0.09 4.34 -9.66
C MET A 80 1.52 4.88 -9.84
N PHE A 81 1.92 5.23 -11.05
CA PHE A 81 3.24 5.83 -11.32
C PHE A 81 3.41 7.19 -10.65
N ILE A 82 2.38 8.04 -10.65
CA ILE A 82 2.40 9.31 -9.94
C ILE A 82 2.59 9.08 -8.43
N GLY A 83 1.84 8.12 -7.87
CA GLY A 83 1.98 7.73 -6.46
C GLY A 83 3.38 7.21 -6.13
N MET A 84 3.93 6.32 -6.97
CA MET A 84 5.29 5.77 -6.79
C MET A 84 6.36 6.86 -6.88
N ALA A 85 6.28 7.76 -7.86
CA ALA A 85 7.23 8.86 -8.02
C ALA A 85 7.20 9.82 -6.82
N THR A 86 5.99 10.20 -6.39
CA THR A 86 5.78 11.08 -5.23
C THR A 86 6.27 10.41 -3.95
N GLY A 87 5.94 9.14 -3.76
CA GLY A 87 6.37 8.35 -2.61
C GLY A 87 7.89 8.18 -2.54
N ALA A 88 8.56 7.96 -3.68
CA ALA A 88 10.02 7.88 -3.75
C ALA A 88 10.70 9.22 -3.43
N ALA A 89 10.17 10.33 -3.94
CA ALA A 89 10.68 11.67 -3.64
C ALA A 89 10.55 12.02 -2.16
N LEU A 90 9.34 11.85 -1.60
CA LEU A 90 9.08 12.11 -0.18
C LEU A 90 9.85 11.14 0.73
N GLY A 91 9.89 9.85 0.38
CA GLY A 91 10.64 8.84 1.13
C GLY A 91 12.13 9.16 1.19
N SER A 92 12.74 9.60 0.08
CA SER A 92 14.15 10.00 0.04
C SER A 92 14.42 11.23 0.92
N LEU A 93 13.54 12.23 0.88
CA LEU A 93 13.64 13.43 1.71
C LEU A 93 13.53 13.07 3.21
N LEU A 94 12.54 12.27 3.57
CA LEU A 94 12.31 11.87 4.96
C LEU A 94 13.41 10.95 5.48
N LEU A 95 13.97 10.09 4.63
CA LEU A 95 15.13 9.29 4.98
C LEU A 95 16.34 10.18 5.32
N ALA A 96 16.56 11.24 4.54
CA ALA A 96 17.67 12.16 4.76
C ALA A 96 17.53 12.98 6.05
N HIS A 97 16.31 13.41 6.40
CA HIS A 97 16.07 14.26 7.57
C HIS A 97 15.72 13.50 8.85
N TRP A 98 14.95 12.42 8.76
CA TRP A 98 14.38 11.68 9.90
C TRP A 98 14.73 10.19 9.90
N GLY A 99 15.58 9.74 8.96
CA GLY A 99 16.03 8.37 8.89
C GLY A 99 14.90 7.37 8.59
N TRP A 100 15.10 6.12 9.02
CA TRP A 100 14.17 5.01 8.78
C TRP A 100 12.77 5.26 9.37
N LEU A 101 12.68 5.94 10.52
CA LEU A 101 11.41 6.27 11.15
C LEU A 101 10.58 7.25 10.32
N GLY A 102 11.24 8.19 9.61
CA GLY A 102 10.55 9.08 8.67
C GLY A 102 9.91 8.32 7.51
N VAL A 103 10.62 7.35 6.94
CA VAL A 103 10.14 6.53 5.81
C VAL A 103 8.97 5.65 6.23
N THR A 104 9.14 4.90 7.33
CA THR A 104 8.08 4.01 7.85
C THR A 104 6.85 4.81 8.29
N GLY A 105 7.04 5.96 8.94
CA GLY A 105 5.96 6.86 9.32
C GLY A 105 5.15 7.38 8.12
N LEU A 106 5.83 7.83 7.05
CA LEU A 106 5.16 8.24 5.81
C LEU A 106 4.33 7.10 5.21
N ALA A 107 4.92 5.91 5.11
CA ALA A 107 4.25 4.76 4.53
C ALA A 107 3.03 4.32 5.37
N THR A 108 3.13 4.36 6.70
CA THR A 108 2.00 4.10 7.61
C THR A 108 0.89 5.15 7.42
N VAL A 109 1.21 6.45 7.38
CA VAL A 109 0.21 7.51 7.20
C VAL A 109 -0.46 7.41 5.82
N ALA A 110 0.31 7.19 4.76
CA ALA A 110 -0.23 7.07 3.40
C ALA A 110 -1.16 5.85 3.25
N SER A 111 -0.77 4.70 3.80
CA SER A 111 -1.61 3.50 3.80
C SER A 111 -2.84 3.64 4.70
N ALA A 112 -2.74 4.35 5.83
CA ALA A 112 -3.88 4.64 6.70
C ALA A 112 -4.87 5.58 6.01
N ALA A 113 -4.38 6.62 5.31
CA ALA A 113 -5.23 7.50 4.51
C ALA A 113 -5.96 6.72 3.40
N ALA A 114 -5.28 5.81 2.70
CA ALA A 114 -5.91 4.95 1.70
C ALA A 114 -7.00 4.04 2.31
N LEU A 115 -6.76 3.49 3.51
CA LEU A 115 -7.76 2.70 4.24
C LEU A 115 -8.97 3.56 4.61
N VAL A 116 -8.76 4.76 5.15
CA VAL A 116 -9.86 5.69 5.51
C VAL A 116 -10.70 6.04 4.30
N VAL A 117 -10.07 6.44 3.18
CA VAL A 117 -10.78 6.72 1.92
C VAL A 117 -11.64 5.54 1.50
N ARG A 118 -11.12 4.31 1.66
CA ARG A 118 -11.87 3.11 1.29
C ARG A 118 -13.04 2.82 2.23
N LEU A 119 -12.91 3.13 3.52
CA LEU A 119 -13.99 2.94 4.48
C LEU A 119 -15.12 3.95 4.26
N THR A 120 -14.79 5.19 3.90
CA THR A 120 -15.78 6.26 3.66
C THR A 120 -16.43 6.18 2.28
N ALA A 121 -15.79 5.55 1.30
CA ALA A 121 -16.33 5.41 -0.06
C ALA A 121 -17.44 4.34 -0.19
N ASP A 122 -17.64 3.53 0.84
CA ASP A 122 -18.67 2.49 0.88
C ASP A 122 -19.92 2.95 1.70
N GLU A 123 -20.00 4.23 2.09
CA GLU A 123 -21.21 4.95 2.54
C GLU A 123 -21.85 5.72 1.38
#